data_AF-A0A7L4D5H3-F1
#
_entry.id   AF-A0A7L4D5H3-F1
#
_cell.length_a   1.000
_cell.length_b   1.000
_cell.length_c   1.000
_cell.angle_alpha   90.00
_cell.angle_beta   90.00
_cell.angle_gamma   90.00
#
_symmetry.space_group_name_H-M   'P 1'
#
loop_
_entity.id
_entity.type
_entity.pdbx_description
1 polymer ?
#
loop_
_entity_poly.entity_id
_entity_poly.type
_entity_poly.pdbx_seq_one_letter_code
_entity_poly.pdbx_strand_id
1 'polypeptide(L)'
;HTGERPYRCAGCGKSFTWSKKLISHWRVHTDLVRPTRTHTGERPFVCADCGKCFSQSSTLHNHHRVHTGEKPFTCKDCGKSF
;
A
#
# COMPACT_ATOMS: atom_id res chain seq x y z
N HIS A 1 27.70 -4.55 22.94
CA HIS A 1 27.46 -3.30 22.19
C HIS A 1 26.54 -2.41 23.01
N THR A 2 27.03 -1.24 23.42
CA THR A 2 26.36 -0.29 24.29
C THR A 2 24.98 0.05 23.73
N GLY A 3 23.94 -0.11 24.55
CA GLY A 3 22.54 0.13 24.17
C GLY A 3 22.21 1.61 23.97
N GLU A 4 23.16 2.38 23.41
CA GLU A 4 23.01 3.79 23.15
C GLU A 4 21.90 3.97 22.12
N ARG A 5 21.03 4.94 22.39
CA ARG A 5 19.87 5.28 21.56
C ARG A 5 20.02 6.73 21.11
N PRO A 6 20.92 7.02 20.15
CA PRO A 6 21.25 8.40 19.78
C PRO A 6 20.08 9.11 19.09
N TYR A 7 19.16 8.34 18.49
CA TYR A 7 18.09 8.87 17.67
C TYR A 7 16.87 9.20 18.51
N ARG A 8 16.71 10.46 18.93
CA ARG A 8 15.60 10.93 19.76
C ARG A 8 14.48 11.54 18.92
N CYS A 9 13.24 11.13 19.18
CA CYS A 9 12.06 11.73 18.60
C CYS A 9 11.78 13.08 19.26
N ALA A 10 11.68 14.15 18.46
CA ALA A 10 11.34 15.48 18.94
C ALA A 10 9.86 15.59 19.39
N GLY A 11 8.96 14.76 18.85
CA GLY A 11 7.52 14.81 19.14
C GLY A 11 7.08 14.17 20.46
N CYS A 12 7.77 13.11 20.92
CA CYS A 12 7.46 12.46 22.22
C CYS A 12 8.68 12.07 23.05
N GLY A 13 9.88 12.49 22.65
CA GLY A 13 11.11 12.22 23.40
C GLY A 13 11.63 10.77 23.34
N LYS A 14 10.95 9.86 22.63
CA LYS A 14 11.36 8.45 22.50
C LYS A 14 12.70 8.33 21.77
N SER A 15 13.65 7.63 22.38
CA SER A 15 14.96 7.36 21.79
C SER A 15 15.00 6.03 21.05
N PHE A 16 15.79 5.89 20.00
CA PHE A 16 15.93 4.68 19.19
C PHE A 16 17.42 4.39 18.92
N THR A 17 17.76 3.12 18.76
CA THR A 17 19.12 2.67 18.41
C THR A 17 19.47 2.92 16.94
N TRP A 18 18.46 2.99 16.06
CA TRP A 18 18.63 3.21 14.62
C TRP A 18 17.73 4.31 14.07
N SER A 19 18.26 5.09 13.13
CA SER A 19 17.54 6.17 12.42
C SER A 19 16.30 5.68 11.68
N LYS A 20 16.36 4.52 11.01
CA LYS A 20 15.19 3.91 10.32
C LYS A 20 14.03 3.68 11.27
N LYS A 21 14.31 3.30 12.53
CA LYS A 21 13.28 3.06 13.55
C LYS A 21 12.67 4.37 14.03
N LEU A 22 13.47 5.44 14.14
CA LEU A 22 12.99 6.79 14.41
C LEU A 22 12.12 7.34 13.25
N ILE A 23 12.55 7.17 11.99
CA ILE A 23 11.80 7.62 10.81
C ILE A 23 10.46 6.88 10.69
N SER A 24 10.45 5.56 10.89
CA SER A 24 9.20 4.78 10.95
C SER A 24 8.29 5.25 12.09
N HIS A 25 8.86 5.54 13.26
CA HIS A 25 8.13 6.06 14.40
C HIS A 25 7.55 7.46 14.18
N TRP A 26 8.20 8.32 13.39
CA TRP A 26 7.70 9.68 13.10
C TRP A 26 6.29 9.65 12.46
N ARG A 27 5.91 8.55 11.80
CA ARG A 27 4.54 8.35 11.28
C ARG A 27 3.45 8.43 12.36
N VAL A 28 3.77 8.09 13.61
CA VAL A 28 2.85 8.20 14.75
C VAL A 28 2.54 9.67 15.10
N HIS A 29 3.45 10.58 14.79
CA HIS A 29 3.23 12.02 15.01
C HIS A 29 2.58 12.73 13.82
N THR A 30 2.68 12.14 12.61
CA THR A 30 2.03 12.73 11.42
C THR A 30 0.52 12.63 11.45
N ASP A 31 -0.04 11.79 12.34
CA ASP A 31 -1.48 11.64 12.55
C ASP A 31 -2.14 12.85 13.23
N LEU A 32 -1.34 13.74 13.86
CA LEU A 32 -1.87 14.94 14.53
C LEU A 32 -2.04 16.15 13.60
N VAL A 33 -1.54 16.11 12.36
CA VAL A 33 -1.60 17.25 11.41
C VAL A 33 -2.48 16.98 10.20
N ARG A 34 -3.01 15.75 10.04
CA ARG A 34 -3.95 15.42 8.95
C ARG A 34 -5.05 14.50 9.46
N PRO A 35 -6.31 14.94 9.57
CA PRO A 35 -7.46 14.07 9.86
C PRO A 35 -7.76 13.00 8.80
N THR A 36 -6.84 12.72 7.88
CA THR A 36 -6.98 11.69 6.85
C THR A 36 -5.59 11.22 6.44
N ARG A 37 -5.22 9.96 6.74
CA ARG A 37 -4.43 9.07 5.84
C ARG A 37 -3.86 7.78 6.44
N THR A 38 -4.09 7.44 7.70
CA THR A 38 -3.25 6.42 8.36
C THR A 38 -4.04 5.37 9.15
N HIS A 39 -5.27 5.04 8.71
CA HIS A 39 -5.91 3.80 9.15
C HIS A 39 -6.76 3.07 8.09
N THR A 40 -6.30 2.98 6.85
CA THR A 40 -6.91 2.02 5.91
C THR A 40 -5.85 1.64 4.91
N GLY A 41 -5.53 0.35 4.75
CA GLY A 41 -4.58 -0.10 3.74
C GLY A 41 -4.86 0.58 2.40
N GLU A 42 -4.04 1.57 2.05
CA GLU A 42 -4.33 2.45 0.93
C GLU A 42 -4.36 1.58 -0.32
N ARG A 43 -5.58 1.39 -0.81
CA ARG A 43 -5.89 0.70 -2.04
C ARG A 43 -6.31 1.80 -3.03
N PRO A 44 -5.38 2.65 -3.52
CA PRO A 44 -5.71 3.84 -4.30
C PRO A 44 -6.36 3.52 -5.64
N PHE A 45 -6.28 2.26 -6.07
CA PHE A 45 -6.81 1.79 -7.34
C PHE A 45 -8.23 1.23 -7.12
N VAL A 46 -9.25 2.03 -7.44
CA VAL A 46 -10.66 1.65 -7.24
C VAL A 46 -11.28 1.23 -8.57
N CYS A 47 -11.99 0.10 -8.56
CA CYS A 47 -12.79 -0.34 -9.70
C CYS A 47 -14.05 0.52 -9.80
N ALA A 48 -14.25 1.17 -10.95
CA ALA A 48 -15.40 2.01 -11.21
C ALA A 48 -16.72 1.21 -11.27
N ASP A 49 -16.67 -0.04 -11.74
CA ASP A 49 -17.86 -0.86 -11.96
C ASP A 49 -18.44 -1.46 -10.67
N CYS A 50 -17.60 -1.73 -9.66
CA CYS A 50 -18.04 -2.42 -8.43
C CYS A 50 -17.51 -1.80 -7.13
N GLY A 51 -16.76 -0.70 -7.20
CA GLY A 51 -16.23 0.00 -6.03
C GLY A 51 -15.13 -0.75 -5.27
N LYS A 52 -14.66 -1.90 -5.75
CA LYS A 52 -13.56 -2.65 -5.11
C LYS A 52 -12.25 -1.88 -5.25
N CYS A 53 -11.61 -1.59 -4.13
CA CYS A 53 -10.28 -0.99 -4.10
C CYS A 53 -9.21 -2.07 -4.33
N PHE A 54 -8.00 -1.74 -4.77
CA PHE A 54 -6.80 -2.60 -4.89
C PHE A 54 -5.52 -1.83 -4.53
N SER A 55 -4.52 -2.52 -4.00
CA SER A 55 -3.24 -1.91 -3.58
C SER A 55 -2.27 -1.66 -4.75
N GLN A 56 -2.50 -2.31 -5.89
CA GLN A 56 -1.69 -2.17 -7.10
C GLN A 56 -2.57 -1.99 -8.33
N SER A 57 -2.10 -1.17 -9.28
CA SER A 57 -2.78 -0.94 -10.56
C SER A 57 -2.89 -2.22 -11.39
N SER A 58 -1.86 -3.08 -11.37
CA SER A 58 -1.86 -4.39 -12.05
C SER A 58 -2.98 -5.30 -11.55
N THR A 59 -3.25 -5.31 -10.24
CA THR A 59 -4.33 -6.09 -9.65
C THR A 59 -5.70 -5.53 -10.01
N LEU A 60 -5.86 -4.20 -10.05
CA LEU A 60 -7.08 -3.57 -10.53
C LEU A 60 -7.33 -3.90 -12.02
N HIS A 61 -6.30 -3.78 -12.85
CA HIS A 61 -6.40 -4.06 -14.29
C HIS A 61 -6.76 -5.54 -14.55
N ASN A 62 -6.17 -6.48 -13.82
CA ASN A 62 -6.57 -7.88 -13.90
C ASN A 62 -8.03 -8.06 -13.47
N HIS A 63 -8.42 -7.41 -12.36
CA HIS A 63 -9.79 -7.46 -11.87
C HIS A 63 -10.81 -6.94 -12.90
N HIS A 64 -10.50 -5.89 -13.66
CA HIS A 64 -11.38 -5.36 -14.70
C HIS A 64 -11.76 -6.39 -15.77
N ARG A 65 -10.88 -7.38 -16.03
CA ARG A 65 -11.17 -8.46 -16.99
C ARG A 65 -12.35 -9.34 -16.57
N VAL A 66 -12.68 -9.36 -15.27
CA VAL A 66 -13.87 -10.07 -14.78
C VAL A 66 -15.16 -9.39 -15.23
N HIS A 67 -15.15 -8.06 -15.41
CA HIS A 67 -16.32 -7.31 -15.88
C HIS A 67 -16.42 -7.31 -17.40
N THR A 68 -15.30 -7.14 -18.09
CA THR A 68 -15.29 -7.08 -19.56
C THR A 68 -15.32 -8.46 -20.22
N GLY A 69 -14.97 -9.52 -19.50
CA GLY A 69 -14.84 -10.87 -20.05
C GLY A 69 -13.72 -10.98 -21.09
N GLU A 70 -12.83 -10.00 -21.17
CA GLU A 70 -11.70 -10.02 -22.10
C GLU A 70 -10.76 -11.18 -21.78
N LYS A 71 -10.55 -12.03 -22.79
CA LYS A 71 -9.65 -13.17 -22.73
C LYS A 71 -8.51 -12.99 -23.75
N PRO A 72 -7.50 -12.19 -23.41
CA PRO A 72 -6.44 -11.82 -24.35
C PRO A 72 -5.53 -13.01 -24.71
N PHE A 73 -5.56 -14.11 -23.96
CA PHE A 73 -4.72 -15.26 -24.25
C PHE A 73 -5.49 -16.30 -25.04
N THR A 74 -5.41 -16.21 -26.36
CA THR A 74 -5.96 -17.23 -27.26
C THR A 74 -4.91 -18.28 -27.58
N CYS A 75 -5.21 -19.53 -27.21
CA CYS A 75 -4.46 -20.70 -27.63
C CYS A 75 -4.57 -20.85 -29.15
N LYS A 76 -3.46 -20.72 -29.88
CA LYS A 76 -3.46 -20.90 -31.35
C LYS A 76 -3.72 -22.33 -31.79
N ASP A 77 -3.37 -23.31 -30.95
CA ASP A 77 -3.50 -24.74 -31.24
C ASP A 77 -4.94 -25.23 -31.06
N CYS A 78 -5.63 -24.67 -30.06
CA CYS A 78 -6.92 -25.15 -29.58
C CYS A 78 -8.06 -24.13 -29.68
N GLY A 79 -7.77 -22.90 -30.14
CA GLY A 79 -8.74 -21.82 -30.35
C GLY A 79 -9.37 -21.23 -29.08
N LYS A 80 -9.05 -21.78 -27.90
CA LYS A 80 -9.63 -21.35 -26.63
C LYS A 80 -8.97 -20.07 -26.12
N SER A 81 -9.80 -19.09 -25.78
CA SER A 81 -9.35 -17.85 -25.13
C SER A 81 -9.44 -17.98 -23.61
N PHE A 82 -8.41 -17.47 -22.92
CA PHE A 82 -8.23 -17.43 -21.47
C PHE A 82 -7.96 -16.00 -20.98
#